data_AF-A6DIC1-F1
#
_entry.id   AF-A6DIC1-F1
#
_cell.length_a   1.000
_cell.length_b   1.000
_cell.length_c   1.000
_cell.angle_alpha   90.00
_cell.angle_beta   90.00
_cell.angle_gamma   90.00
#
_symmetry.space_group_name_H-M   'P 1'
#
loop_
_entity.id
_entity.type
_entity.pdbx_description
1 polymer ?
#
loop_
_entity_poly.entity_id
_entity_poly.type
_entity_poly.pdbx_seq_one_letter_code
_entity_poly.pdbx_strand_id
1 'polypeptide(L)'
;MNHGRSKNDYAPKYKIETSLNGKDWQSVGEFKGTAKLSIARFKDTEAKFIRLSILEKKGGYWSIHELDITGKEKTQKTVSSL
;
A
#
# COMPACT_ATOMS: atom_id res chain seq x y z
N MET A 1 -4.11 5.02 -8.01
CA MET A 1 -4.87 6.18 -7.50
C MET A 1 -5.05 7.24 -8.59
N ASN A 2 -6.20 7.23 -9.26
CA ASN A 2 -6.68 8.30 -10.15
C ASN A 2 -7.42 9.35 -9.30
N HIS A 3 -7.27 10.67 -9.56
CA HIS A 3 -7.81 11.75 -8.71
C HIS A 3 -8.78 12.71 -9.44
N GLY A 4 -9.19 12.42 -10.68
CA GLY A 4 -10.25 13.17 -11.38
C GLY A 4 -10.03 14.71 -11.42
N ARG A 5 -11.07 15.50 -11.05
CA ARG A 5 -11.02 16.98 -10.99
C ARG A 5 -10.30 17.54 -9.75
N SER A 6 -9.98 16.70 -8.77
CA SER A 6 -9.28 17.07 -7.53
C SER A 6 -7.77 16.83 -7.63
N LYS A 7 -7.11 17.54 -8.55
CA LYS A 7 -5.67 17.37 -8.82
C LYS A 7 -4.74 17.56 -7.60
N ASN A 8 -5.25 18.10 -6.49
CA ASN A 8 -4.52 18.33 -5.25
C ASN A 8 -4.84 17.33 -4.12
N ASP A 9 -5.87 16.48 -4.25
CA ASP A 9 -6.34 15.59 -3.17
C ASP A 9 -5.65 14.22 -3.23
N TYR A 10 -4.32 14.23 -3.17
CA TYR A 10 -3.51 13.02 -3.15
C TYR A 10 -2.50 13.08 -2.00
N ALA A 11 -2.05 11.92 -1.53
CA ALA A 11 -0.98 11.82 -0.55
C ALA A 11 0.37 12.12 -1.22
N PRO A 12 1.03 13.29 -1.01
CA PRO A 12 2.32 13.57 -1.61
C PRO A 12 3.40 12.63 -1.07
N LYS A 13 3.29 12.27 0.21
CA LYS A 13 4.13 11.28 0.89
C LYS A 13 3.28 10.39 1.78
N TYR A 14 3.47 9.08 1.67
CA TYR A 14 2.74 8.09 2.45
C TYR A 14 3.65 6.92 2.87
N LYS A 15 3.30 6.28 3.97
CA LYS A 15 3.91 5.06 4.48
C LYS A 15 2.98 3.89 4.24
N ILE A 16 3.54 2.74 3.84
CA ILE A 16 2.83 1.47 3.83
C ILE A 16 3.35 0.60 4.96
N GLU A 17 2.41 -0.02 5.68
CA GLU A 17 2.68 -1.01 6.70
C GLU A 17 1.82 -2.24 6.49
N THR A 18 2.34 -3.41 6.83
CA THR A 18 1.66 -4.70 6.71
C THR A 18 1.57 -5.39 8.06
N SER A 19 0.56 -6.25 8.21
CA SER A 19 0.39 -7.09 9.39
C SER A 19 -0.22 -8.44 9.02
N LEU A 20 0.11 -9.48 9.80
CA LEU A 20 -0.54 -10.79 9.75
C LEU A 20 -1.71 -10.90 10.73
N ASN A 21 -1.71 -10.11 11.80
CA ASN A 21 -2.67 -10.21 12.91
C ASN A 21 -3.49 -8.93 13.17
N GLY A 22 -3.22 -7.85 12.42
CA GLY A 22 -3.90 -6.56 12.56
C GLY A 22 -3.47 -5.74 13.78
N LYS A 23 -2.54 -6.25 14.61
CA LYS A 23 -2.05 -5.61 15.84
C LYS A 23 -0.60 -5.19 15.72
N ASP A 24 0.25 -6.08 15.23
CA ASP A 24 1.68 -5.85 15.03
C ASP A 24 1.92 -5.42 13.59
N TRP A 25 2.52 -4.25 13.40
CA TRP A 25 2.69 -3.63 12.10
C TRP A 25 4.16 -3.47 11.75
N GLN A 26 4.52 -3.82 10.52
CA GLN A 26 5.87 -3.65 9.99
C GLN A 26 5.83 -2.72 8.79
N SER A 27 6.75 -1.75 8.73
CA SER A 27 6.82 -0.85 7.59
C SER A 27 7.52 -1.53 6.41
N VAL A 28 6.92 -1.42 5.23
CA VAL A 28 7.52 -1.85 3.96
C VAL A 28 8.14 -0.68 3.20
N GLY A 29 7.98 0.55 3.72
CA GLY A 29 8.63 1.75 3.20
C GLY A 29 7.74 3.01 3.22
N GLU A 30 8.38 4.13 2.88
CA GLU A 30 7.75 5.40 2.56
C GLU A 30 7.84 5.66 1.06
N PHE A 31 6.78 6.21 0.49
CA PHE A 31 6.61 6.38 -0.94
C PHE A 31 6.09 7.78 -1.26
N LYS A 32 6.40 8.23 -2.47
CA LYS A 32 5.86 9.48 -3.03
C LYS A 32 4.60 9.18 -3.82
N GLY A 33 3.54 9.94 -3.56
CA GLY A 33 2.35 9.89 -4.39
C GLY A 33 2.39 10.90 -5.52
N THR A 34 1.58 10.64 -6.54
CA THR A 34 1.39 11.57 -7.66
C THR A 34 -0.09 11.81 -7.89
N ALA A 35 -0.43 12.94 -8.52
CA ALA A 35 -1.82 13.33 -8.77
C ALA A 35 -2.57 12.43 -9.78
N LYS A 36 -1.90 11.47 -10.44
CA LYS A 36 -2.53 10.59 -11.46
C LYS A 36 -2.50 9.12 -11.12
N LEU A 37 -1.36 8.61 -10.64
CA LEU A 37 -1.16 7.22 -10.28
C LEU A 37 0.05 7.10 -9.37
N SER A 38 -0.18 6.71 -8.12
CA SER A 38 0.88 6.34 -7.18
C SER A 38 1.15 4.84 -7.29
N ILE A 39 2.41 4.46 -7.51
CA ILE A 39 2.86 3.06 -7.54
C ILE A 39 3.92 2.89 -6.45
N ALA A 40 3.63 2.03 -5.47
CA ALA A 40 4.61 1.59 -4.47
C ALA A 40 5.12 0.20 -4.84
N ARG A 41 6.44 0.06 -5.04
CA ARG A 41 7.11 -1.22 -5.23
C ARG A 41 8.01 -1.49 -4.03
N PHE A 42 7.87 -2.67 -3.43
CA PHE A 42 8.66 -3.14 -2.31
C PHE A 42 8.85 -4.65 -2.44
N LYS A 43 9.73 -5.22 -1.61
CA LYS A 43 10.01 -6.65 -1.59
C LYS A 43 8.74 -7.45 -1.23
N ASP A 44 8.55 -8.61 -1.86
CA ASP A 44 7.49 -9.55 -1.52
C ASP A 44 7.39 -9.75 -0.01
N THR A 45 6.20 -9.52 0.53
CA THR A 45 5.93 -9.48 1.97
C THR A 45 4.62 -10.22 2.25
N GLU A 46 4.64 -11.14 3.21
CA GLU A 46 3.42 -11.81 3.67
C GLU A 46 2.54 -10.81 4.44
N ALA A 47 1.29 -10.67 4.03
CA ALA A 47 0.36 -9.72 4.62
C ALA A 47 -1.07 -10.26 4.62
N LYS A 48 -1.80 -9.99 5.70
CA LYS A 48 -3.26 -10.14 5.79
C LYS A 48 -3.96 -8.79 5.90
N PHE A 49 -3.26 -7.79 6.42
CA PHE A 49 -3.72 -6.42 6.58
C PHE A 49 -2.69 -5.46 6.01
N ILE A 50 -3.16 -4.37 5.41
CA ILE A 50 -2.36 -3.27 4.90
C ILE A 50 -2.87 -1.98 5.53
N ARG A 51 -1.96 -1.10 5.91
CA ARG A 51 -2.24 0.26 6.39
C ARG A 51 -1.47 1.26 5.54
N LEU A 52 -2.19 2.24 5.01
CA LEU A 52 -1.62 3.40 4.34
C LEU A 52 -1.77 4.61 5.26
N SER A 53 -0.67 5.27 5.57
CA SER A 53 -0.66 6.48 6.40
C SER A 53 -0.03 7.62 5.63
N ILE A 54 -0.73 8.75 5.54
CA ILE A 54 -0.14 9.98 5.01
C ILE A 54 0.90 10.51 5.99
N LEU A 55 2.05 10.91 5.45
CA LEU A 55 3.12 11.55 6.21
C LEU A 55 3.19 13.07 5.96
N GLU A 56 2.74 13.52 4.79
CA GLU A 56 2.69 14.94 4.42
C GLU A 56 1.33 15.25 3.78
N LYS A 57 0.75 16.41 4.11
CA LYS A 57 -0.49 16.88 3.48
C LYS A 57 -0.20 18.08 2.58
N LYS A 58 -0.90 18.18 1.44
CA LYS A 58 -0.84 19.36 0.58
C LYS A 58 -2.25 19.90 0.33
N GLY A 59 -2.77 20.63 1.31
CA GLY A 59 -4.12 21.20 1.29
C GLY A 59 -5.23 20.12 1.30
N GLY A 60 -6.44 20.53 1.67
CA GLY A 60 -7.65 19.71 1.54
C GLY A 60 -7.67 18.39 2.32
N TYR A 61 -8.70 17.60 2.04
CA TYR A 61 -8.80 16.20 2.41
C TYR A 61 -8.28 15.35 1.24
N TRP A 62 -7.63 14.23 1.54
CA TRP A 62 -7.20 13.29 0.51
C TRP A 62 -8.24 12.19 0.32
N SER A 63 -8.27 11.59 -0.87
CA SER A 63 -9.10 10.43 -1.15
C SER A 63 -8.32 9.39 -1.96
N ILE A 64 -8.78 8.14 -1.87
CA ILE A 64 -8.33 7.04 -2.72
C ILE A 64 -9.54 6.66 -3.57
N HIS A 65 -9.46 6.83 -4.89
CA HIS A 65 -10.52 6.33 -5.78
C HIS A 65 -10.43 4.81 -5.98
N GLU A 66 -9.21 4.28 -6.08
CA GLU A 66 -8.95 2.88 -6.38
C GLU A 66 -7.60 2.45 -5.79
N LEU A 67 -7.56 1.21 -5.28
CA LEU A 67 -6.40 0.54 -4.73
C LEU A 67 -6.30 -0.88 -5.30
N ASP A 68 -5.27 -1.11 -6.10
CA ASP A 68 -4.87 -2.45 -6.55
C ASP A 68 -3.74 -2.99 -5.70
N ILE A 69 -3.85 -4.25 -5.31
CA ILE A 69 -2.80 -4.98 -4.59
C ILE A 69 -2.41 -6.18 -5.45
N THR A 70 -1.18 -6.15 -5.97
CA THR A 70 -0.62 -7.27 -6.74
C THR A 70 0.20 -8.15 -5.81
N GLY A 71 -0.25 -9.38 -5.61
CA GLY A 71 0.48 -10.42 -4.90
C GLY A 71 0.70 -11.66 -5.76
N LYS A 72 1.50 -12.59 -5.26
CA LYS A 72 1.54 -13.97 -5.74
C LYS A 72 0.98 -14.86 -4.65
N GLU A 73 0.23 -15.89 -5.02
CA GLU A 73 -0.12 -16.97 -4.10
C GLU A 73 1.16 -17.53 -3.47
N LYS A 74 1.13 -17.78 -2.16
CA LYS A 74 2.27 -18.39 -1.47
C LYS A 74 2.43 -19.80 -2.05
N THR A 75 3.51 -20.06 -2.77
CA THR A 75 3.78 -21.41 -3.28
C THR A 75 3.93 -22.35 -2.10
N GLN A 76 2.93 -23.20 -1.85
CA GLN A 76 3.05 -24.23 -0.84
C GLN A 76 4.11 -25.21 -1.32
N LYS A 77 5.18 -25.40 -0.54
CA LYS A 77 6.09 -26.52 -0.79
C LYS A 77 5.29 -27.80 -0.57
N THR A 78 5.11 -28.60 -1.62
CA THR A 78 4.56 -29.94 -1.50
C THR A 78 5.45 -30.73 -0.55
N VAL A 79 4.94 -31.06 0.64
CA VAL A 79 5.60 -32.03 1.51
C VAL A 79 5.21 -33.40 0.98
N SER A 80 6.11 -34.03 0.22
CA SER A 80 5.94 -35.44 -0.15
C SER A 80 6.08 -36.26 1.12
N SER A 81 4.98 -36.80 1.63
CA SER A 81 5.01 -37.85 2.65
C SER A 81 5.58 -39.12 2.01
N LEU A 82 6.65 -39.65 2.61
CA LEU A 82 7.14 -41.02 2.37
C LEU A 82 6.27 -42.02 3.13
#